data_AF-A0A5P1EZ55-F1
#
_entry.id   AF-A0A5P1EZ55-F1
#
_cell.length_a   1.000
_cell.length_b   1.000
_cell.length_c   1.000
_cell.angle_alpha   90.00
_cell.angle_beta   90.00
_cell.angle_gamma   90.00
#
_symmetry.space_group_name_H-M   'P 1'
#
loop_
_entity.id
_entity.type
_entity.pdbx_description
1 polymer ?
#
loop_
_entity_poly.entity_id
_entity_poly.type
_entity_poly.pdbx_seq_one_letter_code
_entity_poly.pdbx_strand_id
1 'polypeptide(L)' 'MVCEYLKAGVLVRGWDQETVSGSEVERAIERMMGTDDEGKEIRKRAKGLGEEIRGAVKENGSSKAEFDSV' A
#
# COMPACT_ATOMS: atom_id res chain seq x y z
N MET A 1 4.56 -3.07 -10.85
CA MET A 1 3.29 -2.68 -10.17
C MET A 1 3.55 -1.53 -9.19
N VAL A 2 2.56 -0.67 -8.90
CA VAL A 2 2.73 0.46 -7.95
C VAL A 2 3.22 -0.02 -6.57
N CYS A 3 2.75 -1.19 -6.11
CA CYS A 3 3.15 -1.77 -4.82
C CYS A 3 4.66 -2.03 -4.68
N GLU A 4 5.37 -2.33 -5.77
CA GLU A 4 6.82 -2.61 -5.74
C GLU A 4 7.64 -1.34 -5.51
N TYR A 5 7.18 -0.21 -6.04
CA TYR A 5 7.83 1.09 -5.88
C TYR A 5 7.54 1.70 -4.51
N LEU A 6 6.28 1.64 -4.07
CA LEU A 6 5.86 2.21 -2.78
C LEU A 6 6.30 1.35 -1.59
N LYS A 7 6.57 0.06 -1.80
CA LYS A 7 6.93 -0.92 -0.75
C LYS A 7 5.93 -0.93 0.42
N ALA A 8 4.68 -0.63 0.11
CA ALA A 8 3.57 -0.48 1.07
C ALA A 8 2.52 -1.60 0.92
N GLY A 9 2.83 -2.66 0.18
CA GLY A 9 1.98 -3.83 0.00
C GLY A 9 2.75 -5.01 -0.59
N VAL A 10 2.08 -6.15 -0.74
CA VAL A 10 2.63 -7.39 -1.32
C VAL A 10 1.95 -7.74 -2.63
N LEU A 11 2.71 -8.34 -3.56
CA LEU A 11 2.18 -8.93 -4.78
C LEU A 11 1.76 -10.38 -4.51
N VAL A 12 0.50 -10.70 -4.79
CA VAL A 12 0.04 -12.09 -4.85
C VAL A 12 0.49 -12.68 -6.19
N ARG A 13 1.12 -13.86 -6.19
CA ARG A 13 1.57 -14.46 -7.46
C ARG A 13 0.37 -14.99 -8.24
N GLY A 14 0.40 -14.82 -9.56
CA GLY A 14 -0.69 -15.24 -10.45
C GLY A 14 -1.94 -14.35 -10.38
N TRP A 15 -1.85 -13.15 -9.77
CA TRP A 15 -2.99 -12.23 -9.65
C TRP A 15 -3.58 -11.80 -11.02
N ASP A 16 -2.81 -11.94 -12.09
CA ASP A 16 -3.15 -11.65 -13.47
C ASP A 16 -3.99 -12.74 -14.14
N GLN A 17 -4.18 -13.89 -13.47
CA GLN A 17 -5.01 -15.00 -13.92
C GLN A 17 -6.46 -14.84 -13.44
N GLU A 18 -7.39 -15.57 -14.05
CA GLU A 18 -8.81 -15.55 -13.66
C GLU A 18 -9.01 -15.96 -12.19
N THR A 19 -8.17 -16.88 -11.68
CA THR A 19 -8.22 -17.35 -10.30
C THR A 19 -6.82 -17.55 -9.72
N VAL A 20 -6.67 -17.26 -8.44
CA VAL A 20 -5.45 -17.49 -7.65
C VAL A 20 -5.69 -18.61 -6.66
N SER A 21 -4.69 -19.47 -6.42
CA SER A 21 -4.82 -20.53 -5.41
C SER A 21 -4.92 -19.95 -4.00
N GLY A 22 -5.68 -20.62 -3.13
CA GLY A 22 -5.81 -20.22 -1.73
C GLY A 22 -4.45 -20.14 -1.01
N SER A 23 -3.52 -21.03 -1.33
CA SER A 23 -2.16 -21.03 -0.77
C SER A 23 -1.33 -19.80 -1.13
N GLU A 24 -1.54 -19.21 -2.31
CA GLU A 24 -0.85 -17.99 -2.74
C GLU A 24 -1.42 -16.76 -2.01
N VAL A 25 -2.74 -16.76 -1.77
CA VAL A 25 -3.41 -15.74 -0.95
C VAL A 25 -2.95 -15.84 0.51
N GLU A 26 -2.93 -17.03 1.08
CA GLU A 26 -2.45 -17.30 2.45
C GLU A 26 -1.03 -16.78 2.63
N ARG A 27 -0.11 -17.14 1.72
CA ARG A 27 1.29 -16.67 1.79
C ARG A 27 1.41 -15.15 1.71
N ALA A 28 0.58 -14.49 0.89
CA ALA A 28 0.58 -13.03 0.82
C ALA A 28 0.08 -12.39 2.12
N ILE A 29 -0.98 -12.96 2.72
CA ILE A 29 -1.51 -12.51 4.01
C ILE A 29 -0.45 -12.70 5.10
N GLU A 30 0.20 -13.86 5.17
CA GLU A 30 1.26 -14.13 6.17
C GLU A 30 2.42 -13.14 6.04
N ARG A 31 2.90 -12.85 4.83
CA ARG A 31 3.97 -11.85 4.63
C ARG A 31 3.55 -10.44 5.03
N MET A 32 2.29 -10.07 4.81
CA MET A 32 1.78 -8.74 5.12
C MET A 32 1.43 -8.57 6.59
N MET A 33 0.87 -9.60 7.22
CA MET A 33 0.27 -9.57 8.56
C MET A 33 1.12 -10.29 9.61
N GLY A 34 2.18 -10.97 9.18
CA GLY A 34 3.14 -11.64 10.04
C GLY A 34 3.80 -10.71 11.06
N THR A 35 4.39 -11.36 12.06
CA THR A 35 5.19 -10.72 13.12
C THR A 35 6.65 -10.54 12.70
N ASP A 36 7.01 -10.98 11.50
CA ASP A 36 8.30 -10.71 10.89
C ASP A 36 8.50 -9.23 10.58
N ASP A 37 9.74 -8.87 10.28
CA ASP A 37 10.11 -7.49 10.02
C ASP A 37 9.62 -7.01 8.65
N GLU A 38 9.44 -7.92 7.69
CA GLU A 38 8.83 -7.62 6.38
C GLU A 38 7.43 -7.03 6.56
N GLY A 39 6.53 -7.76 7.24
CA GLY A 39 5.15 -7.32 7.45
C GLY A 39 5.06 -6.03 8.26
N LYS A 40 5.89 -5.88 9.29
CA LYS A 40 5.95 -4.63 10.09
C LYS A 40 6.35 -3.42 9.24
N GLU A 41 7.40 -3.54 8.44
CA GLU A 41 7.88 -2.43 7.61
C GLU A 41 6.89 -2.08 6.50
N ILE A 42 6.22 -3.07 5.90
CA ILE A 42 5.14 -2.85 4.93
C ILE A 42 4.01 -2.04 5.57
N ARG A 43 3.52 -2.45 6.74
CA ARG A 43 2.43 -1.75 7.46
C ARG A 43 2.84 -0.33 7.88
N LYS A 44 4.08 -0.15 8.34
CA LYS A 44 4.64 1.17 8.69
C LYS A 44 4.69 2.10 7.49
N ARG A 45 5.17 1.63 6.34
CA ARG A 45 5.18 2.43 5.09
C ARG A 45 3.79 2.75 4.60
N ALA A 46 2.87 1.78 4.63
CA ALA A 46 1.48 2.01 4.25
C ALA A 46 0.82 3.08 5.13
N LYS A 47 1.08 3.04 6.45
CA LYS A 47 0.59 4.07 7.39
C LYS A 47 1.15 5.45 7.05
N GLY A 48 2.47 5.58 6.90
CA GLY A 48 3.12 6.86 6.58
C GLY A 48 2.64 7.43 5.24
N LEU A 49 2.56 6.60 4.20
CA LEU A 49 2.03 7.02 2.91
C LEU A 49 0.58 7.53 3.03
N GLY A 50 -0.27 6.83 3.79
CA GLY A 50 -1.64 7.28 4.03
C GLY A 50 -1.72 8.60 4.80
N GLU A 51 -0.83 8.82 5.76
CA GLU A 51 -0.74 10.09 6.51
C GLU A 51 -0.36 11.26 5.58
N GLU A 52 0.67 11.07 4.73
CA GLU A 52 1.09 12.06 3.74
C GLU A 52 -0.02 12.38 2.73
N ILE A 53 -0.68 11.36 2.17
CA ILE A 53 -1.78 11.55 1.21
C ILE A 53 -2.93 12.33 1.84
N ARG A 54 -3.35 11.97 3.06
CA ARG A 54 -4.40 12.72 3.78
C ARG A 54 -3.95 14.15 4.10
N GLY A 55 -2.67 14.34 4.37
CA GLY A 55 -2.06 15.66 4.57
C GLY A 55 -2.00 16.53 3.31
N ALA A 56 -1.88 15.93 2.12
CA ALA A 56 -1.85 16.65 0.86
C ALA A 56 -3.23 17.16 0.43
N VAL A 57 -4.31 16.44 0.76
CA VAL A 57 -5.69 16.75 0.32
C VAL A 57 -6.51 17.56 1.33
N LYS A 58 -6.05 17.70 2.58
CA LYS A 58 -6.74 18.53 3.60
C LYS A 58 -6.63 20.02 3.28
N GLU A 59 -7.37 20.84 4.02
CA GLU A 59 -7.22 22.30 4.00
C GLU A 59 -5.77 22.74 4.25
N ASN A 60 -5.26 23.63 3.39
CA ASN A 60 -3.85 24.04 3.30
C ASN A 60 -2.86 22.92 2.89
N GLY A 61 -3.34 21.78 2.40
CA GLY A 61 -2.52 20.74 1.81
C GLY A 61 -2.07 21.10 0.39
N SER A 62 -0.96 20.54 -0.06
CA SER A 62 -0.37 20.87 -1.37
C SER A 62 -1.33 20.58 -2.53
N SER A 63 -1.92 19.38 -2.58
CA SER A 63 -2.88 19.02 -3.62
C SER A 63 -4.17 19.84 -3.54
N LYS A 64 -4.61 20.23 -2.34
CA LYS A 64 -5.77 21.12 -2.18
C LYS A 64 -5.47 22.53 -2.68
N ALA A 65 -4.30 23.07 -2.35
CA ALA A 65 -3.86 24.39 -2.81
C ALA A 65 -3.74 24.46 -4.33
N GLU A 66 -3.12 23.45 -4.95
CA GLU A 66 -3.04 23.35 -6.42
C GLU A 66 -4.44 23.27 -7.04
N PHE A 67 -5.33 22.42 -6.49
CA PHE A 67 -6.71 22.30 -6.98
C PHE A 67 -7.49 23.61 -6.89
N ASP A 68 -7.35 24.37 -5.81
CA ASP A 68 -8.06 25.64 -5.59
C ASP A 68 -7.55 26.80 -6.47
N SER A 69 -6.37 26.62 -7.08
CA SER A 69 -5.77 27.60 -7.99
C SER A 69 -6.25 27.48 -9.45
N VAL A 70 -7.10 26.48 -9.74
CA VAL A 70 -7.71 26.20 -11.06
C VAL A 70 -9.16 26.68 -11.07
#